data_AF-A0AAW8KP28-F1
#
_entry.id   AF-A0AAW8KP28-F1
#
_cell.length_a   1.000
_cell.length_b   1.000
_cell.length_c   1.000
_cell.angle_alpha   90.00
_cell.angle_beta   90.00
_cell.angle_gamma   90.00
#
_symmetry.space_group_name_H-M   'P 1'
#
loop_
_entity.id
_entity.type
_entity.pdbx_description
1 polymer ?
#
loop_
_entity_poly.entity_id
_entity_poly.type
_entity_poly.pdbx_seq_one_letter_code
_entity_poly.pdbx_strand_id
1 'polypeptide(L)'
;HRQIPIHHERLEALKANLESLQKEIQQTEEQWQKELELVHKIQELEAQNHANESEAFDQINLLRKDLADIQGQQPLVFERVNSQIINEIISDWTGIPVGKMV
;
A
#
# COMPACT_ATOMS: atom_id res chain seq x y z
N HIS A 1 -13.67 -25.54 -41.45
CA HIS A 1 -14.24 -24.40 -40.68
C HIS A 1 -14.85 -24.88 -39.35
N ARG A 2 -14.05 -25.28 -38.34
CA ARG A 2 -14.58 -25.79 -37.04
C ARG A 2 -13.75 -25.39 -35.80
N GLN A 3 -13.07 -24.24 -35.81
CA GLN A 3 -12.27 -23.77 -34.65
C GLN A 3 -12.63 -22.37 -34.14
N ILE A 4 -13.45 -21.61 -34.87
CA ILE A 4 -13.77 -20.20 -34.57
C ILE A 4 -14.43 -19.95 -33.19
N PRO A 5 -15.38 -20.77 -32.69
CA PRO A 5 -16.09 -20.42 -31.45
C PRO A 5 -15.23 -20.53 -30.18
N ILE A 6 -14.34 -21.54 -30.10
CA ILE A 6 -13.46 -21.77 -28.93
C ILE A 6 -12.42 -20.65 -28.80
N HIS A 7 -11.89 -20.17 -29.94
CA HIS A 7 -10.94 -19.07 -29.93
C HIS A 7 -11.63 -17.75 -29.58
N HIS A 8 -12.88 -17.54 -29.99
CA HIS A 8 -13.63 -16.34 -29.63
C HIS A 8 -13.88 -16.27 -28.11
N GLU A 9 -14.37 -17.35 -27.49
CA GLU A 9 -14.58 -17.40 -26.03
C GLU A 9 -13.30 -17.16 -25.24
N ARG A 10 -12.17 -17.74 -25.66
CA ARG A 10 -10.88 -17.52 -25.02
C ARG A 10 -10.39 -16.08 -25.16
N LEU A 11 -10.62 -15.44 -26.32
CA LEU A 11 -10.26 -14.05 -26.54
C LEU A 11 -11.10 -13.11 -25.67
N GLU A 12 -12.40 -13.35 -25.56
CA GLU A 12 -13.27 -12.56 -24.68
C GLU A 12 -12.89 -12.73 -23.20
N ALA A 13 -12.60 -13.96 -22.75
CA ALA A 13 -12.11 -14.19 -21.39
C ALA A 13 -10.78 -13.47 -21.11
N LEU A 14 -9.86 -13.46 -22.07
CA LEU A 14 -8.59 -12.74 -21.92
C LEU A 14 -8.78 -11.23 -21.86
N LYS A 15 -9.70 -10.66 -22.66
CA LYS A 15 -10.03 -9.23 -22.59
C LYS A 15 -10.61 -8.86 -21.23
N ALA A 16 -11.56 -9.64 -20.72
CA ALA A 16 -12.14 -9.42 -19.39
C ALA A 16 -11.06 -9.45 -18.28
N ASN A 17 -10.12 -10.41 -18.36
CA ASN A 17 -9.00 -10.48 -17.42
C ASN A 17 -8.03 -9.29 -17.55
N LEU A 18 -7.79 -8.80 -18.77
CA LEU A 18 -6.97 -7.60 -18.97
C LEU A 18 -7.63 -6.38 -18.36
N GLU A 19 -8.94 -6.22 -18.57
CA GLU A 19 -9.71 -5.11 -17.99
C GLU A 19 -9.73 -5.18 -16.46
N SER A 20 -9.88 -6.37 -15.87
CA SER A 20 -9.85 -6.53 -14.41
C SER A 20 -8.47 -6.20 -13.84
N LEU A 21 -7.40 -6.75 -14.42
CA LEU A 21 -6.02 -6.48 -13.99
C LEU A 21 -5.66 -5.01 -14.15
N GLN A 22 -6.06 -4.36 -15.25
CA GLN A 22 -5.80 -2.95 -15.45
C GLN A 22 -6.48 -2.10 -14.38
N LYS A 23 -7.70 -2.48 -13.98
CA LYS A 23 -8.41 -1.81 -12.89
C LYS A 23 -7.73 -2.02 -11.55
N GLU A 24 -7.28 -3.23 -11.25
CA GLU A 24 -6.54 -3.55 -10.02
C GLU A 24 -5.22 -2.76 -9.94
N ILE A 25 -4.48 -2.67 -11.05
CA ILE A 25 -3.25 -1.86 -11.15
C ILE A 25 -3.57 -0.40 -10.84
N GLN A 26 -4.60 0.16 -11.49
CA GLN A 26 -4.98 1.55 -11.27
C GLN A 26 -5.38 1.82 -9.81
N GLN A 27 -6.17 0.93 -9.20
CA GLN A 27 -6.57 1.06 -7.80
C GLN A 27 -5.37 1.02 -6.85
N THR A 28 -4.43 0.10 -7.11
CA THR A 28 -3.20 -0.05 -6.32
C THR A 28 -2.30 1.18 -6.47
N GLU A 29 -2.17 1.71 -7.68
CA GLU A 29 -1.37 2.91 -7.95
C GLU A 29 -1.97 4.15 -7.27
N GLU A 30 -3.29 4.32 -7.32
CA GLU A 30 -3.99 5.42 -6.64
C GLU A 30 -3.82 5.35 -5.11
N GLN A 31 -3.86 4.16 -4.52
CA GLN A 31 -3.61 3.98 -3.09
C GLN A 31 -2.15 4.31 -2.76
N TRP A 32 -1.20 3.76 -3.52
CA TRP A 32 0.23 4.01 -3.33
C TRP A 32 0.57 5.50 -3.40
N GLN A 33 0.03 6.23 -4.38
CA GLN A 33 0.26 7.67 -4.53
C GLN A 33 -0.24 8.45 -3.30
N LYS A 34 -1.45 8.14 -2.81
CA LYS A 34 -2.01 8.80 -1.61
C LYS A 34 -1.16 8.56 -0.36
N GLU A 35 -0.73 7.32 -0.15
CA GLU A 35 0.13 6.97 0.97
C GLU A 35 1.50 7.66 0.86
N LEU A 36 2.10 7.67 -0.32
CA LEU A 36 3.38 8.31 -0.58
C LEU A 36 3.34 9.82 -0.29
N GLU A 37 2.28 10.50 -0.74
CA GLU A 37 2.08 11.92 -0.46
C GLU A 37 2.00 12.23 1.04
N LEU A 38 1.31 11.39 1.81
CA LEU A 38 1.20 11.57 3.26
C LEU A 38 2.53 11.31 3.96
N VAL A 39 3.27 10.26 3.58
CA VAL A 39 4.59 10.00 4.14
C VAL A 39 5.57 11.14 3.83
N HIS A 40 5.57 11.67 2.60
CA HIS A 40 6.40 12.83 2.26
C HIS A 40 6.06 14.06 3.11
N LYS A 41 4.77 14.34 3.33
CA LYS A 41 4.34 15.46 4.20
C LYS A 41 4.83 15.27 5.64
N ILE A 42 4.76 14.04 6.16
CA ILE A 42 5.26 13.73 7.51
C ILE A 42 6.77 13.97 7.58
N GLN A 43 7.54 13.45 6.63
CA GLN A 43 9.00 13.62 6.58
C GLN A 43 9.41 15.09 6.45
N GLU A 44 8.69 15.86 5.64
CA GLU A 44 8.93 17.29 5.48
C GLU A 44 8.67 18.06 6.78
N LEU A 45 7.55 17.79 7.47
CA LEU A 45 7.25 18.41 8.75
C LEU A 45 8.25 18.03 9.85
N GLU A 46 8.74 16.79 9.87
CA GLU A 46 9.80 16.35 10.78
C GLU A 46 11.12 17.09 10.49
N ALA A 47 11.48 17.27 9.22
CA ALA A 47 12.70 17.98 8.83
C ALA A 47 12.65 19.49 9.14
N GLN A 48 11.45 20.10 9.06
CA GLN A 48 11.27 21.53 9.33
C GLN A 48 11.25 21.89 10.82
N ASN A 49 10.99 20.93 11.71
CA ASN A 49 10.72 21.20 13.12
C ASN A 49 11.91 21.05 14.07
N HIS A 50 12.81 22.03 14.01
CA HIS A 50 13.81 22.27 15.06
C HIS A 50 13.43 23.37 16.08
N ALA A 51 12.29 24.07 15.92
CA ALA A 51 12.00 25.30 16.69
C ALA A 51 10.65 25.34 17.46
N ASN A 52 9.58 24.68 16.99
CA ASN A 52 8.25 24.65 17.66
C ASN A 52 7.71 23.21 17.73
N GLU A 53 8.24 22.43 18.68
CA GLU A 53 8.07 20.98 18.76
C GLU A 53 6.61 20.52 19.00
N SER A 54 5.79 21.32 19.69
CA SER A 54 4.43 20.91 20.08
C SER A 54 3.40 20.95 18.94
N GLU A 55 3.32 22.05 18.18
CA GLU A 55 2.33 22.19 17.08
C GLU A 55 2.64 21.23 15.92
N ALA A 56 3.93 21.03 15.67
CA ALA A 56 4.44 20.07 14.72
C ALA A 56 4.06 18.63 15.05
N PHE A 57 4.22 18.25 16.32
CA PHE A 57 3.90 16.93 16.80
C PHE A 57 2.41 16.61 16.60
N ASP A 58 1.53 17.57 16.89
CA ASP A 58 0.09 17.40 16.68
C ASP A 58 -0.25 17.23 15.19
N GLN A 59 0.35 18.03 14.30
CA GLN A 59 0.14 17.90 12.86
C GLN A 59 0.64 16.56 12.30
N ILE A 60 1.83 16.11 12.73
CA ILE A 60 2.38 14.82 12.33
C ILE A 60 1.47 13.67 12.81
N ASN A 61 0.93 13.75 14.03
CA ASN A 61 0.02 12.72 14.54
C ASN A 61 -1.30 12.68 13.78
N LEU A 62 -1.83 13.83 13.34
CA LEU A 62 -3.00 13.88 12.46
C LEU A 62 -2.71 13.20 11.12
N LEU A 63 -1.59 13.50 10.49
CA LEU A 63 -1.19 12.88 9.22
C LEU A 63 -0.94 11.38 9.36
N ARG A 64 -0.37 10.92 10.47
CA ARG A 64 -0.21 9.48 10.77
C ARG A 64 -1.56 8.77 10.92
N LYS A 65 -2.55 9.44 11.51
CA LYS A 65 -3.90 8.90 11.62
C LYS A 65 -4.56 8.80 10.24
N ASP A 66 -4.47 9.85 9.43
CA ASP A 66 -5.01 9.85 8.06
C ASP A 66 -4.34 8.75 7.20
N LEU A 67 -3.02 8.56 7.37
CA LEU A 67 -2.28 7.49 6.71
C LEU A 67 -2.80 6.11 7.14
N ALA A 68 -2.97 5.87 8.45
CA ALA A 68 -3.49 4.61 8.97
C ALA A 68 -4.91 4.31 8.47
N ASP A 69 -5.77 5.33 8.38
CA ASP A 69 -7.14 5.19 7.89
C ASP A 69 -7.19 4.81 6.40
N ILE A 70 -6.26 5.31 5.58
CA ILE A 70 -6.14 4.96 4.16
C ILE A 70 -5.53 3.56 3.96
N GLN A 71 -4.52 3.20 4.77
CA GLN A 71 -3.79 1.95 4.65
C GLN A 71 -4.59 0.71 5.01
N GLY A 72 -5.47 0.82 6.02
CA GLY A 72 -6.27 -0.29 6.49
C GLY A 72 -5.43 -1.54 6.79
N GLN A 73 -5.65 -2.62 6.05
CA GLN A 73 -4.95 -3.91 6.22
C GLN A 73 -3.82 -4.13 5.21
N GLN A 74 -3.66 -3.25 4.23
CA GLN A 74 -2.71 -3.42 3.12
C GLN A 74 -1.88 -2.15 2.93
N PRO A 75 -1.01 -1.80 3.89
CA PRO A 75 -0.11 -0.66 3.74
C PRO A 75 0.86 -0.88 2.57
N LEU A 76 1.02 0.12 1.70
CA LEU A 76 1.93 0.11 0.55
C LEU A 76 3.19 0.97 0.80
N VAL A 77 3.10 1.99 1.64
CA VAL A 77 4.22 2.89 1.97
C VAL A 77 4.37 3.02 3.48
N PHE A 78 5.54 2.68 4.02
CA PHE A 78 5.80 2.77 5.45
C PHE A 78 6.63 4.02 5.79
N GLU A 79 6.10 4.86 6.69
CA GLU A 79 6.82 6.03 7.22
C GLU A 79 7.95 5.62 8.17
N ARG A 80 7.77 4.53 8.91
CA ARG A 80 8.74 4.01 9.89
C ARG A 80 8.74 2.50 9.89
N VAL A 81 9.83 1.92 10.40
CA VAL A 81 9.87 0.49 10.70
C VAL A 81 8.92 0.22 11.86
N ASN A 82 7.98 -0.70 11.66
CA ASN A 82 7.05 -1.16 12.69
C ASN A 82 7.19 -2.68 12.93
N SER A 83 6.52 -3.20 13.95
CA SER A 83 6.57 -4.63 14.31
C SER A 83 6.09 -5.54 13.19
N GLN A 84 5.14 -5.09 12.38
CA GLN A 84 4.63 -5.86 11.24
C GLN A 84 5.71 -6.11 10.19
N ILE A 85 6.43 -5.06 9.77
CA ILE A 85 7.56 -5.18 8.82
C ILE A 85 8.65 -6.10 9.36
N ILE A 86 8.97 -5.97 10.66
CA ILE A 86 9.99 -6.82 11.30
C ILE A 86 9.55 -8.29 11.27
N ASN A 87 8.28 -8.57 11.57
CA ASN A 87 7.74 -9.93 11.55
C ASN A 87 7.74 -10.53 10.14
N GLU A 88 7.41 -9.74 9.11
CA GLU A 88 7.47 -10.16 7.71
C GLU A 88 8.91 -10.52 7.31
N ILE A 89 9.90 -9.68 7.61
CA ILE A 89 11.32 -9.95 7.31
C ILE A 89 11.81 -11.22 8.01
N ILE A 90 11.46 -11.41 9.30
CA ILE A 90 11.84 -12.61 10.05
C ILE A 90 11.18 -13.85 9.45
N SER A 91 9.90 -13.77 9.09
CA SER A 91 9.18 -14.86 8.42
C SER A 91 9.82 -15.22 7.09
N ASP A 92 10.19 -14.23 6.28
CA ASP A 92 10.83 -14.43 4.97
C ASP A 92 12.21 -15.10 5.10
N TRP A 93 12.99 -14.73 6.11
CA TRP A 93 14.30 -15.34 6.36
C TRP A 93 14.24 -16.72 6.99
N THR A 94 13.20 -17.01 7.77
CA THR A 94 13.10 -18.28 8.53
C THR A 94 12.16 -19.31 7.89
N GLY A 95 11.28 -18.88 6.99
CA GLY A 95 10.18 -19.69 6.47
C GLY A 95 9.11 -20.05 7.51
N ILE A 96 9.22 -19.52 8.74
CA ILE A 96 8.27 -19.75 9.82
C ILE A 96 7.33 -18.55 9.86
N PRO A 97 6.04 -18.71 9.48
CA PRO A 97 5.09 -17.62 9.61
C PRO A 97 4.92 -17.30 11.09
N VAL A 98 5.48 -16.17 11.51
CA VAL A 98 5.10 -15.48 12.75
C VAL A 98 3.72 -14.87 12.51
N GLY A 99 2.73 -15.76 12.40
CA GLY A 99 1.37 -15.42 12.12
C GLY A 99 0.79 -14.60 13.26
N LYS A 100 0.16 -13.48 12.89
CA LYS A 100 -1.00 -12.90 13.58
C LYS A 100 -0.92 -12.99 15.11
N MET A 101 -0.06 -12.20 15.72
CA MET A 101 -0.32 -11.77 17.10
C MET A 101 -0.65 -10.28 17.08
N VAL A 102 -1.97 -10.05 17.04
CA VAL A 102 -2.73 -8.81 17.26
C VAL A 102 -2.65 -7.77 16.14
#